data_AF-A0A4Y3WLZ6-F1
#
_entry.id   AF-A0A4Y3WLZ6-F1
#
_cell.length_a   1.000
_cell.length_b   1.000
_cell.length_c   1.000
_cell.angle_alpha   90.00
_cell.angle_beta   90.00
_cell.angle_gamma   90.00
#
_symmetry.space_group_name_H-M   'P 1'
#
loop_
_entity.id
_entity.type
_entity.pdbx_description
1 polymer ?
#
loop_
_entity_poly.entity_id
_entity_poly.type
_entity_poly.pdbx_seq_one_letter_code
_entity_poly.pdbx_strand_id
1 'polypeptide(L)' 'MDGDEAAGERFVVDIRPTPDGRVVGTVGRTGSAEVVPFSGWMDLLRLLEPRTPDAVTR' A
#
# COMPACT_ATOMS: atom_id res chain seq x y z
N MET A 1 8.29 19.19 22.50
CA MET A 1 8.87 19.01 21.16
C MET A 1 8.13 17.81 20.64
N ASP A 2 6.89 18.01 20.21
CA ASP A 2 5.94 16.93 20.01
C ASP A 2 5.43 17.11 18.59
N GLY A 3 6.21 16.54 17.67
CA GLY A 3 5.80 16.40 16.29
C GLY A 3 4.59 15.49 16.30
N ASP A 4 3.45 16.05 15.89
CA ASP A 4 2.27 15.33 15.48
C ASP A 4 2.70 14.39 14.33
N GLU A 5 3.22 13.21 14.66
CA GLU A 5 3.31 12.09 13.71
C GLU A 5 1.86 11.80 13.34
N ALA A 6 1.38 12.47 12.28
CA ALA A 6 0.12 12.15 11.67
C ALA A 6 0.04 10.63 11.58
N ALA A 7 -0.97 10.03 12.21
CA ALA A 7 -1.12 8.59 12.32
C ALA A 7 -1.31 7.99 10.91
N GLY A 8 -0.19 7.81 10.22
CA GLY A 8 -0.12 7.33 8.86
C GLY A 8 -0.43 5.85 8.83
N GLU A 9 -1.04 5.42 7.73
CA GLU A 9 -1.25 4.00 7.50
C GLU A 9 0.08 3.29 7.31
N ARG A 10 0.21 2.12 7.94
CA ARG A 10 1.42 1.30 7.87
C ARG A 10 1.18 0.08 7.01
N PHE A 11 2.14 -0.22 6.15
CA PHE A 11 2.09 -1.37 5.25
C PHE A 11 3.34 -2.24 5.43
N VAL A 12 3.16 -3.55 5.29
CA VAL A 12 4.25 -4.52 5.11
C VAL A 12 4.25 -4.92 3.64
N VAL A 13 5.38 -4.72 2.97
CA VAL A 13 5.52 -4.98 1.53
C VAL A 13 6.64 -6.00 1.32
N ASP A 14 6.31 -7.12 0.69
CA ASP A 14 7.28 -8.08 0.16
C ASP A 14 7.45 -7.79 -1.33
N ILE A 15 8.70 -7.59 -1.78
CA ILE A 15 9.03 -7.24 -3.16
C ILE A 15 10.05 -8.23 -3.70
N ARG A 16 9.73 -8.86 -4.82
CA ARG A 16 10.64 -9.73 -5.58
C ARG A 16 10.86 -9.19 -7.00
N PRO A 17 12.10 -8.85 -7.36
CA PRO A 17 12.47 -8.56 -8.74
C PRO A 17 12.29 -9.79 -9.63
N THR A 18 11.92 -9.56 -10.88
CA THR A 18 11.81 -10.61 -11.90
C THR A 18 12.91 -10.48 -12.96
N PRO A 19 13.29 -11.56 -13.67
CA PRO A 19 14.35 -11.53 -14.68
C PRO A 19 14.08 -10.59 -15.87
N ASP A 20 12.81 -10.28 -16.14
CA ASP A 20 12.36 -9.32 -17.16
C ASP A 20 12.35 -7.85 -16.68
N GLY A 21 12.88 -7.58 -15.48
CA GLY A 21 13.02 -6.23 -14.92
C GLY A 21 11.74 -5.66 -14.29
N ARG A 22 10.71 -6.49 -14.08
CA ARG A 22 9.51 -6.11 -13.33
C ARG A 22 9.67 -6.44 -11.84
N VAL A 23 8.60 -6.15 -11.08
CA VAL A 23 8.47 -6.56 -9.68
C VAL A 23 7.15 -7.25 -9.46
N VAL A 24 7.14 -8.24 -8.58
CA VAL A 24 5.94 -8.90 -8.08
C VAL A 24 6.04 -8.99 -6.57
N GLY A 25 4.90 -9.11 -5.89
CA GLY A 25 4.94 -9.16 -4.44
C GLY A 25 3.57 -9.15 -3.80
N THR A 26 3.56 -8.86 -2.50
CA THR A 26 2.35 -8.74 -1.69
C THR A 26 2.41 -7.52 -0.80
N VAL A 27 1.25 -6.88 -0.58
CA VAL A 27 1.06 -5.78 0.35
C VAL A 27 0.08 -6.21 1.44
N GLY A 28 0.50 -6.11 2.70
CA GLY A 28 -0.38 -6.22 3.86
C GLY A 28 -0.55 -4.88 4.54
N ARG A 29 -1.78 -4.49 4.89
CA ARG A 29 -2.06 -3.26 5.66
C ARG A 29 -2.08 -3.60 7.15
N THR A 30 -1.33 -2.86 7.95
CA THR A 30 -1.27 -3.09 9.41
C THR A 30 -2.65 -2.86 10.01
N GLY A 31 -3.10 -3.79 10.85
CA GLY A 31 -4.46 -3.77 11.42
C GLY A 31 -5.53 -4.37 10.51
N SER A 32 -5.17 -4.79 9.28
CA SER A 32 -6.01 -5.61 8.41
C SER A 32 -5.41 -7.02 8.29
N ALA A 33 -6.27 -8.03 8.16
CA ALA A 33 -5.85 -9.38 7.77
C ALA A 33 -5.69 -9.52 6.25
N GLU A 34 -6.00 -8.47 5.49
CA GLU A 34 -5.94 -8.44 4.03
C GLU A 34 -4.48 -8.34 3.55
N VAL A 35 -4.07 -9.32 2.74
CA VAL A 35 -2.80 -9.33 2.01
C VAL A 35 -3.13 -9.45 0.52
N VAL A 36 -2.72 -8.46 -0.27
CA VAL A 36 -3.07 -8.36 -1.69
C VAL A 36 -1.82 -8.54 -2.55
N PRO A 37 -1.84 -9.45 -3.55
CA PRO A 37 -0.73 -9.56 -4.50
C PRO A 37 -0.72 -8.37 -5.48
N PHE A 38 0.46 -8.01 -5.97
CA PHE A 38 0.62 -7.00 -7.02
C PHE A 38 1.63 -7.45 -8.09
N SER A 39 1.49 -6.89 -9.30
CA SER A 39 2.42 -7.12 -10.41
C SER A 39 2.83 -5.80 -11.05
N GLY A 40 3.97 -5.29 -10.61
CA GLY A 40 4.57 -4.06 -11.12
C GLY A 40 4.35 -2.87 -10.20
N TRP A 41 5.14 -1.83 -10.44
CA TRP A 41 5.16 -0.63 -9.59
C TRP A 41 3.83 0.11 -9.55
N MET A 42 3.10 0.18 -10.68
CA MET A 42 1.82 0.87 -10.74
C MET A 42 0.74 0.18 -9.89
N ASP A 43 0.72 -1.15 -9.87
CA ASP A 43 -0.21 -1.90 -9.02
C ASP A 43 0.12 -1.67 -7.54
N LEU A 44 1.40 -1.73 -7.16
CA LEU A 44 1.84 -1.42 -5.80
C LEU A 44 1.42 -0.02 -5.37
N LEU A 45 1.68 1.01 -6.19
CA LEU A 45 1.36 2.39 -5.85
C LEU A 45 -0.14 2.59 -5.60
N ARG A 46 -1.01 2.01 -6.44
CA ARG A 46 -2.47 2.05 -6.26
C ARG A 46 -2.92 1.40 -4.95
N LEU A 47 -2.25 0.35 -4.49
CA LEU A 47 -2.57 -0.30 -3.22
C LEU A 47 -2.13 0.52 -1.99
N LEU A 48 -1.17 1.42 -2.16
CA LEU A 48 -0.66 2.31 -1.11
C LEU A 48 -1.38 3.66 -1.07
N GLU A 49 -2.17 3.99 -2.10
CA GLU A 49 -3.00 5.20 -2.09
C GLU A 49 -3.94 5.14 -0.88
N PRO A 50 -4.05 6.24 -0.09
CA PRO A 50 -5.04 6.32 0.96
C PRO A 50 -6.40 6.02 0.34
N ARG A 51 -7.16 5.13 0.98
CA ARG A 51 -8.58 4.97 0.62
C ARG A 51 -9.26 6.25 1.06
N THR A 52 -9.26 7.29 0.21
CA THR A 52 -10.09 8.46 0.43
C THR A 52 -11.52 7.93 0.56
N PRO A 53 -12.19 8.08 1.72
CA PRO A 53 -13.62 7.95 1.72
C PRO A 53 -14.10 9.01 0.74
N ASP A 54 -14.68 8.54 -0.36
CA ASP A 54 -15.32 9.39 -1.35
C ASP A 54 -16.12 10.47 -0.62
N ALA A 55 -15.94 11.71 -1.04
CA ALA A 55 -16.78 12.82 -0.64
C ALA A 55 -18.22 12.54 -1.12
N VAL A 56 -18.94 11.72 -0.38
CA VAL A 56 -20.37 11.48 -0.48
C VAL A 56 -20.86 11.63 0.96
N THR A 57 -21.34 12.80 1.33
CA THR A 57 -22.74 13.15 1.08
C THR A 57 -22.91 14.66 1.01
N ARG A 58 -23.61 15.07 -0.04
CA ARG A 58 -24.09 16.41 -0.39
C ARG A 58 -25.13 16.93 0.61
#